data_AF-A0A1L5KQZ7-F1
#
_entry.id   AF-A0A1L5KQZ7-F1
#
_cell.length_a   1.000
_cell.length_b   1.000
_cell.length_c   1.000
_cell.angle_alpha   90.00
_cell.angle_beta   90.00
_cell.angle_gamma   90.00
#
_symmetry.space_group_name_H-M   'P 1'
#
loop_
_entity.id
_entity.type
_entity.pdbx_description
1 polymer ?
#
loop_
_entity_poly.entity_id
_entity_poly.type
_entity_poly.pdbx_seq_one_letter_code
_entity_poly.pdbx_strand_id
1 'polypeptide(L)'
;MKKTFMMPVVCSLLAASMMLSGCSAVSNGDNAVGETSKPTEIKSIGLMVQDMSNPFFSAMDREAKVQAKKIGATLNVQDAQLDLTTQDNQIS
;
A
#
# COMPACT_ATOMS: atom_id res chain seq x y z
N MET A 1 38.89 -31.97 16.14
CA MET A 1 37.47 -32.11 15.75
C MET A 1 36.75 -30.81 16.09
N LYS A 2 36.55 -29.89 15.12
CA LYS A 2 35.86 -28.59 15.35
C LYS A 2 35.06 -28.09 14.12
N LYS A 3 35.04 -28.83 13.01
CA LYS A 3 34.49 -28.37 11.72
C LYS A 3 33.01 -28.72 11.51
N THR A 4 32.37 -29.41 12.45
CA THR A 4 31.03 -29.97 12.27
C THR A 4 29.90 -29.12 12.88
N PHE A 5 30.22 -28.06 13.65
CA PHE A 5 29.21 -27.22 14.31
C PHE A 5 28.94 -25.88 13.58
N MET A 6 29.74 -25.53 12.58
CA MET A 6 29.66 -24.25 11.86
C MET A 6 28.91 -24.33 10.52
N MET A 7 28.31 -25.47 10.18
CA MET A 7 27.59 -25.68 8.92
C MET A 7 26.07 -25.38 8.97
N PRO A 8 25.32 -25.67 10.06
CA PRO A 8 23.86 -25.45 10.05
C PRO A 8 23.49 -23.96 10.20
N VAL A 9 24.33 -23.15 10.85
CA VAL A 9 24.05 -21.71 11.08
C VAL A 9 24.19 -20.87 9.81
N VAL A 10 25.16 -21.20 8.95
CA VAL A 10 25.39 -20.46 7.69
C VAL A 10 24.29 -20.76 6.66
N CYS A 11 23.75 -21.98 6.64
CA CYS A 11 22.63 -22.34 5.77
C CYS A 11 21.30 -21.69 6.21
N SER A 12 21.08 -21.47 7.51
CA SER A 12 19.87 -20.80 8.00
C SER A 12 19.84 -19.29 7.71
N LEU A 13 20.99 -18.61 7.62
CA LEU A 13 21.04 -17.19 7.24
C LEU A 13 20.80 -16.97 5.73
N LEU A 14 21.18 -17.93 4.87
CA LEU A 14 20.98 -17.83 3.42
C LEU A 14 19.52 -18.07 3.00
N ALA A 15 18.73 -18.77 3.81
CA ALA A 15 17.31 -19.02 3.54
C ALA A 15 16.43 -17.79 3.86
N ALA A 16 16.88 -16.88 4.72
CA ALA A 16 16.13 -15.68 5.12
C ALA A 16 16.16 -14.57 4.04
N SER A 17 17.13 -14.58 3.13
CA SER A 17 17.25 -13.54 2.09
C SER A 17 16.32 -13.74 0.88
N MET A 18 15.65 -14.88 0.76
CA MET A 18 14.74 -15.16 -0.37
C MET A 18 13.27 -14.75 -0.12
N MET A 19 12.92 -14.35 1.10
CA MET A 19 11.54 -13.95 1.46
C MET A 19 11.19 -12.50 1.11
N LEU A 20 12.16 -11.70 0.67
CA LEU A 20 11.92 -10.38 0.06
C LEU A 20 12.00 -10.44 -1.48
N SER A 21 11.60 -11.57 -2.07
CA SER A 21 11.28 -11.63 -3.50
C SER A 21 10.09 -10.71 -3.74
N GLY A 22 10.37 -9.48 -4.16
CA GLY A 22 9.37 -8.51 -4.59
C GLY A 22 8.50 -9.13 -5.67
N CYS A 23 7.30 -9.55 -5.28
CA CYS A 23 6.25 -9.94 -6.21
C CYS A 23 5.80 -8.67 -6.93
N SER A 24 6.51 -8.26 -7.98
CA SER A 24 5.89 -7.51 -9.08
C SER A 24 5.09 -8.50 -9.92
N ALA A 25 4.06 -9.09 -9.31
CA ALA A 25 2.96 -9.70 -10.04
C ALA A 25 2.07 -8.54 -10.48
N VAL A 26 2.19 -8.13 -11.75
CA VAL A 26 1.05 -7.52 -12.43
C VAL A 26 -0.01 -8.62 -12.53
N SER A 27 -0.80 -8.76 -11.47
CA SER A 27 -1.96 -9.64 -11.46
C SER A 27 -2.98 -9.00 -12.38
N ASN A 28 -3.03 -9.50 -13.62
CA ASN A 28 -4.11 -9.19 -14.53
C ASN A 28 -5.35 -9.98 -14.05
N GLY A 29 -5.92 -9.53 -12.93
CA GLY A 29 -7.35 -9.66 -12.64
C GLY A 29 -7.91 -11.02 -12.22
N ASP A 30 -7.14 -11.97 -11.68
CA ASP A 30 -7.77 -13.16 -11.08
C ASP A 30 -7.24 -13.42 -9.65
N ASN A 31 -7.92 -12.79 -8.69
CA ASN A 31 -7.81 -13.12 -7.28
C ASN A 31 -9.06 -13.94 -6.93
N ALA A 32 -8.92 -15.26 -6.89
CA ALA A 32 -9.91 -16.16 -6.29
C ALA A 32 -9.89 -15.98 -4.75
N VAL A 33 -10.46 -14.87 -4.28
CA VAL A 33 -10.81 -14.64 -2.88
C VAL A 33 -12.24 -15.15 -2.69
N GLY A 34 -12.44 -16.07 -1.74
CA GLY A 34 -13.75 -16.62 -1.39
C GLY A 34 -14.80 -15.54 -1.21
N GLU A 35 -16.05 -15.84 -1.59
CA GLU A 35 -17.19 -14.92 -1.64
C GLU A 35 -17.50 -14.27 -0.28
N THR A 36 -16.71 -13.26 0.06
CA THR A 36 -17.18 -12.14 0.86
C THR A 36 -17.95 -11.26 -0.10
N SER A 37 -19.25 -11.02 0.15
CA SER A 37 -20.08 -10.14 -0.66
C SER A 37 -19.33 -8.85 -0.95
N LYS A 38 -18.85 -8.70 -2.19
CA LYS A 38 -18.07 -7.53 -2.59
C LYS A 38 -18.97 -6.31 -2.39
N PRO A 39 -18.50 -5.24 -1.73
CA PRO A 39 -19.25 -4.00 -1.65
C PRO A 39 -19.72 -3.59 -3.05
N THR A 40 -21.03 -3.45 -3.23
CA THR A 40 -21.63 -3.11 -4.53
C THR A 40 -21.43 -1.64 -4.90
N GLU A 41 -21.00 -0.82 -3.93
CA GLU A 41 -20.81 0.61 -4.07
C GLU A 41 -19.63 1.10 -3.21
N ILE A 42 -18.94 2.13 -3.70
CA ILE A 42 -17.90 2.85 -2.94
C ILE A 42 -18.52 4.13 -2.41
N LYS A 43 -18.66 4.25 -1.08
CA LYS A 43 -19.25 5.44 -0.43
C LYS A 43 -18.23 6.52 -0.10
N SER A 44 -17.02 6.11 0.28
CA SER A 44 -15.98 7.01 0.76
C SER A 44 -14.61 6.52 0.34
N ILE A 45 -13.75 7.45 -0.04
CA ILE A 45 -12.37 7.22 -0.44
C ILE A 45 -11.47 8.06 0.47
N GLY A 46 -10.49 7.43 1.09
CA GLY A 46 -9.39 8.11 1.78
C GLY A 46 -8.15 8.16 0.89
N LEU A 47 -7.51 9.32 0.79
CA LEU A 47 -6.26 9.52 0.08
C LEU A 47 -5.27 10.24 1.00
N MET A 48 -4.23 9.54 1.42
CA MET A 48 -3.12 10.13 2.17
C MET A 48 -1.99 10.47 1.21
N VAL A 49 -1.48 11.70 1.26
CA VAL A 49 -0.32 12.12 0.50
C VAL A 49 0.76 12.68 1.42
N GLN A 50 2.02 12.52 1.02
CA GLN A 50 3.13 12.95 1.85
C GLN A 50 3.30 14.47 1.87
N ASP A 51 3.07 15.14 0.75
CA ASP A 51 3.22 16.60 0.61
C ASP A 51 2.41 17.13 -0.57
N MET A 52 1.39 17.95 -0.31
CA MET A 52 0.54 18.51 -1.37
C MET A 52 1.25 19.60 -2.20
N SER A 53 2.40 20.10 -1.76
CA SER A 53 3.20 21.08 -2.52
C SER A 53 3.72 20.50 -3.84
N ASN A 54 3.80 19.17 -3.95
CA ASN A 54 4.15 18.50 -5.18
C ASN A 54 2.99 18.61 -6.20
N PRO A 55 3.24 19.17 -7.40
CA PRO A 55 2.20 19.38 -8.41
C PRO A 55 1.55 18.08 -8.90
N PHE A 56 2.25 16.94 -8.78
CA PHE A 56 1.67 15.63 -9.09
C PHE A 56 0.50 15.28 -8.16
N PHE A 57 0.67 15.47 -6.84
CA PHE A 57 -0.39 15.15 -5.88
C PHE A 57 -1.54 16.16 -5.92
N SER A 58 -1.24 17.43 -6.20
CA SER A 58 -2.26 18.44 -6.48
C SER A 58 -3.11 18.11 -7.72
N ALA A 59 -2.50 17.58 -8.77
CA ALA A 59 -3.23 17.11 -9.96
C ALA A 59 -4.05 15.84 -9.65
N MET A 60 -3.49 14.91 -8.88
CA MET A 60 -4.16 13.70 -8.43
C MET A 60 -5.40 14.01 -7.60
N ASP A 61 -5.31 14.90 -6.60
CA ASP A 61 -6.45 15.34 -5.77
C ASP A 61 -7.59 15.91 -6.64
N ARG A 62 -7.25 16.77 -7.60
CA ARG A 62 -8.24 17.37 -8.52
C ARG A 62 -9.00 16.30 -9.30
N GLU A 63 -8.29 15.38 -9.94
CA GLU A 63 -8.92 14.33 -10.74
C GLU A 63 -9.65 13.31 -9.85
N ALA A 64 -9.10 12.96 -8.69
CA ALA A 64 -9.75 12.09 -7.72
C ALA A 64 -11.10 12.67 -7.25
N LYS A 65 -11.18 13.98 -6.99
CA LYS A 65 -12.44 14.67 -6.67
C LYS A 65 -13.47 14.56 -7.79
N VAL A 66 -13.04 14.68 -9.04
CA VAL A 66 -13.91 14.54 -10.21
C VAL A 66 -14.43 13.11 -10.33
N GLN A 67 -13.56 12.10 -10.19
CA GLN A 67 -13.97 10.70 -10.32
C GLN A 67 -14.84 10.25 -9.13
N ALA A 68 -14.52 10.65 -7.90
CA ALA A 68 -15.32 10.35 -6.71
C ALA A 68 -16.76 10.86 -6.87
N LYS A 69 -16.94 12.10 -7.35
CA LYS A 69 -18.26 12.66 -7.64
C LYS A 69 -19.03 11.87 -8.69
N LYS A 70 -18.37 11.41 -9.76
CA LYS A 70 -19.01 10.61 -10.83
C LYS A 70 -19.60 9.30 -10.31
N ILE A 71 -18.96 8.71 -9.30
CA ILE A 71 -19.42 7.45 -8.69
C ILE A 71 -20.28 7.67 -7.43
N GLY A 72 -20.58 8.93 -7.07
CA GLY A 72 -21.35 9.26 -5.87
C GLY A 72 -20.61 9.07 -4.55
N ALA A 73 -19.28 8.93 -4.57
CA ALA A 73 -18.45 8.76 -3.38
C ALA A 73 -17.99 10.11 -2.80
N THR A 74 -17.74 10.12 -1.49
CA THR A 74 -17.00 11.20 -0.81
C THR A 74 -15.50 10.93 -0.90
N LEU A 75 -14.69 12.00 -0.92
CA LEU A 75 -13.24 11.91 -0.92
C LEU A 75 -12.69 12.72 0.26
N ASN A 76 -11.88 12.07 1.10
CA ASN A 76 -11.09 12.70 2.15
C ASN A 76 -9.61 12.64 1.75
N VAL A 77 -9.01 13.81 1.49
CA VAL A 77 -7.59 13.91 1.15
C VAL A 77 -6.84 14.54 2.31
N GLN A 78 -5.79 13.87 2.77
CA GLN A 78 -4.99 14.29 3.91
C GLN A 78 -3.54 14.54 3.45
N ASP A 79 -2.99 15.69 3.83
CA ASP A 79 -1.62 16.09 3.54
C ASP A 79 -0.75 15.93 4.79
N ALA A 80 0.31 15.12 4.70
CA ALA A 80 1.18 14.83 5.83
C ALA A 80 2.26 15.89 6.05
N GLN A 81 2.46 16.80 5.09
CA GLN A 81 3.47 17.86 5.16
C GLN A 81 4.88 17.35 5.52
N LEU A 82 5.26 16.19 4.97
CA LEU A 82 6.52 15.49 5.22
C LEU A 82 6.70 14.98 6.67
N ASP A 83 5.66 15.00 7.50
CA ASP A 83 5.69 14.44 8.85
C ASP A 83 5.07 13.03 8.90
N LEU A 84 5.92 12.04 9.19
CA LEU A 84 5.53 10.64 9.34
C LEU A 84 4.53 10.44 10.49
N THR A 85 4.65 11.20 11.58
CA THR A 85 3.73 11.10 12.71
C THR A 85 2.35 11.58 12.30
N THR A 86 2.28 12.69 11.59
CA THR A 86 1.02 13.17 11.01
C THR A 86 0.45 12.12 10.06
N GLN A 87 1.25 11.56 9.15
CA GLN A 87 0.81 10.53 8.19
C GLN A 87 0.17 9.31 8.87
N ASP A 88 0.80 8.78 9.92
CA ASP A 88 0.30 7.61 10.65
C ASP A 88 -1.06 7.86 11.32
N ASN A 89 -1.40 9.12 11.60
CA ASN A 89 -2.64 9.53 12.29
C ASN A 89 -3.75 10.02 11.33
N GLN A 90 -3.53 10.05 10.02
CA GLN A 90 -4.47 10.67 9.06
C GLN A 90 -5.76 9.89 8.83
N ILE A 91 -5.71 8.58 9.04
CA ILE A 91 -6.85 7.67 8.94
C ILE A 91 -6.85 6.81 10.20
N SER A 92 -7.33 7.39 11.29
CA SER A 92 -7.82 6.68 12.48
C SER A 92 -9.32 6.88 12.61
#